data_AF-A0A6C2U4Q0-F1
#
_entry.id   AF-A0A6C2U4Q0-F1
#
_cell.length_a   1.000
_cell.length_b   1.000
_cell.length_c   1.000
_cell.angle_alpha   90.00
_cell.angle_beta   90.00
_cell.angle_gamma   90.00
#
_symmetry.space_group_name_H-M   'P 1'
#
loop_
_entity.id
_entity.type
_entity.pdbx_description
1 polymer ?
#
loop_
_entity_poly.entity_id
_entity_poly.type
_entity_poly.pdbx_seq_one_letter_code
_entity_poly.pdbx_strand_id
1 'polypeptide(L)'
;MNMKKKTLFAMLSVALLSGLSMADDMVFVPIGDAGNSADTTGYGAVGYEFQISQTEVSYHQWQDSGIGGGNSWVGTLGTEAPAASVTWHQAARYCNWLTSGNADNGAYTIGAGDKVTAVTAHNGLAMDALVATHGVVYVLPTEDEWYKAAYYTGSGYSLFANGTSTAPVQGVDSVYGGVANPEEVGFGTAEQSGTFNMMGNVMEWTEDATSDGSPLNLGDASQNMALRGGGFNSYTGIGFGDAELLSKDGRFAYEPYIVRDAASNDTGFRVVAIPEPGTISLMSLSTVGLFLTRTIRRRKRFGSSLMPIRRTPLCDSFVSAQEFQGMDEEDALEDSYFAELSLQLRQSVVDCINSAVSVFRRLDMTFWNRMVVVHERRVERRRMVLATIKKKALHGFDEFLALIMK
;
A
#
# COMPACT_ATOMS: atom_id res chain seq x y z
N MET A 1 4.64 -24.39 46.79
CA MET A 1 4.82 -25.54 45.88
C MET A 1 3.74 -25.47 44.80
N ASN A 2 4.16 -25.23 43.55
CA ASN A 2 3.45 -25.42 42.25
C ASN A 2 2.11 -24.66 42.05
N MET A 3 1.99 -23.62 41.22
CA MET A 3 2.37 -23.46 39.80
C MET A 3 1.68 -24.48 38.86
N LYS A 4 0.46 -24.16 38.38
CA LYS A 4 -0.10 -24.59 37.07
C LYS A 4 -1.02 -23.47 36.56
N LYS A 5 -0.49 -22.53 35.77
CA LYS A 5 -0.67 -22.47 34.31
C LYS A 5 -2.14 -22.66 33.87
N LYS A 6 -2.88 -21.56 33.78
CA LYS A 6 -3.97 -21.43 32.80
C LYS A 6 -3.57 -20.32 31.83
N THR A 7 -3.00 -20.75 30.72
CA THR A 7 -2.67 -19.98 29.55
C THR A 7 -3.99 -19.56 28.91
N LEU A 8 -4.41 -18.31 29.09
CA LEU A 8 -5.43 -17.71 28.24
C LEU A 8 -4.68 -17.05 27.10
N PHE A 9 -4.61 -17.73 25.95
CA PHE A 9 -4.23 -17.14 24.68
C PHE A 9 -5.28 -16.07 24.36
N ALA A 10 -4.99 -14.81 24.71
CA ALA A 10 -5.67 -13.69 24.08
C ALA A 10 -5.16 -13.66 22.64
N MET A 11 -6.00 -14.05 21.68
CA MET A 11 -5.86 -13.59 20.30
C MET A 11 -5.93 -12.07 20.36
N LEU A 12 -4.77 -11.44 20.42
CA LEU A 12 -4.64 -10.01 20.26
C LEU A 12 -4.81 -9.76 18.77
N SER A 13 -6.06 -9.62 18.33
CA SER A 13 -6.38 -8.96 17.08
C SER A 13 -5.73 -7.58 17.15
N VAL A 14 -4.62 -7.43 16.43
CA VAL A 14 -4.00 -6.14 16.16
C VAL A 14 -4.99 -5.44 15.23
N ALA A 15 -5.98 -4.78 15.82
CA ALA A 15 -6.65 -3.69 15.15
C ALA A 15 -5.59 -2.58 15.04
N LEU A 16 -4.83 -2.63 13.95
CA LEU A 16 -4.24 -1.43 13.38
C LEU A 16 -5.37 -0.40 13.31
N LEU A 17 -5.10 0.83 13.74
CA LEU A 17 -6.03 1.93 13.55
C LEU A 17 -6.24 2.06 12.03
N SER A 18 -7.28 1.44 11.51
CA SER A 18 -7.83 1.80 10.22
C SER A 18 -8.34 3.23 10.37
N GLY A 19 -7.67 4.17 9.70
CA GLY A 19 -8.43 5.25 9.09
C GLY A 19 -9.53 4.60 8.27
N LEU A 20 -10.72 5.18 8.21
CA LEU A 20 -11.72 4.71 7.24
C LEU A 20 -11.03 4.71 5.88
N SER A 21 -10.75 3.51 5.36
CA SER A 21 -10.22 3.34 4.01
C SER A 21 -11.35 3.76 3.08
N MET A 22 -11.08 4.60 2.08
CA MET A 22 -12.09 4.88 1.04
C MET A 22 -12.39 3.61 0.21
N ALA A 23 -11.61 2.55 0.39
CA ALA A 23 -11.82 1.24 -0.22
C ALA A 23 -12.51 0.22 0.71
N ASP A 24 -13.16 0.62 1.82
CA ASP A 24 -13.83 -0.31 2.75
C ASP A 24 -14.98 -1.11 2.08
N ASP A 25 -15.45 -0.64 0.91
CA ASP A 25 -16.46 -1.29 0.07
C ASP A 25 -15.86 -2.07 -1.12
N MET A 26 -14.52 -2.18 -1.21
CA MET A 26 -13.82 -2.94 -2.25
C MET A 26 -13.24 -4.23 -1.67
N VAL A 27 -13.46 -5.34 -2.38
CA VAL A 27 -12.84 -6.63 -2.05
C VAL A 27 -11.57 -6.80 -2.88
N PHE A 28 -10.46 -7.14 -2.22
CA PHE A 28 -9.17 -7.39 -2.87
C PHE A 28 -8.74 -8.85 -2.70
N VAL A 29 -8.05 -9.35 -3.72
CA VAL A 29 -7.56 -10.72 -3.80
C VAL A 29 -6.03 -10.71 -3.81
N PRO A 30 -5.36 -11.47 -2.93
CA PRO A 30 -3.90 -11.52 -2.89
C PRO A 30 -3.33 -12.32 -4.07
N ILE A 31 -2.37 -11.73 -4.77
CA ILE A 31 -1.60 -12.37 -5.84
C ILE A 31 -0.19 -12.64 -5.34
N GLY A 32 0.13 -13.93 -5.16
CA GLY A 32 1.39 -14.42 -4.57
C GLY A 32 2.49 -14.70 -5.59
N ASP A 33 3.43 -15.58 -5.21
CA ASP A 33 4.54 -16.06 -6.05
C ASP A 33 5.40 -14.92 -6.62
N ALA A 34 5.86 -14.04 -5.74
CA ALA A 34 6.81 -12.98 -6.08
C ALA A 34 8.08 -13.53 -6.76
N GLY A 35 8.55 -12.84 -7.79
CA GLY A 35 9.74 -13.25 -8.57
C GLY A 35 9.46 -14.33 -9.61
N ASN A 36 8.19 -14.54 -9.98
CA ASN A 36 7.82 -15.43 -11.08
C ASN A 36 8.38 -14.92 -12.41
N SER A 37 8.71 -15.86 -13.31
CA SER A 37 9.16 -15.52 -14.66
C SER A 37 8.00 -15.06 -15.54
N ALA A 38 8.31 -14.20 -16.51
CA ALA A 38 7.35 -13.81 -17.55
C ALA A 38 6.94 -15.03 -18.38
N ASP A 39 5.74 -14.97 -18.95
CA ASP A 39 5.29 -15.86 -20.00
C ASP A 39 6.13 -15.67 -21.27
N THR A 40 5.97 -16.57 -22.24
CA THR A 40 6.58 -16.44 -23.57
C THR A 40 6.14 -15.18 -24.32
N THR A 41 5.03 -14.55 -23.91
CA THR A 41 4.56 -13.25 -24.42
C THR A 41 5.41 -12.08 -23.93
N GLY A 42 6.26 -12.29 -22.92
CA GLY A 42 7.05 -11.25 -22.26
C GLY A 42 6.37 -10.62 -21.05
N TYR A 43 5.13 -11.02 -20.73
CA TYR A 43 4.33 -10.45 -19.64
C TYR A 43 4.18 -11.39 -18.44
N GLY A 44 3.80 -10.82 -17.30
CA GLY A 44 3.42 -11.52 -16.07
C GLY A 44 4.53 -11.58 -15.03
N ALA A 45 5.74 -11.08 -15.30
CA ALA A 45 6.83 -11.09 -14.32
C ALA A 45 6.61 -10.03 -13.24
N VAL A 46 6.36 -10.45 -11.98
CA VAL A 46 6.15 -9.51 -10.88
C VAL A 46 7.05 -9.87 -9.70
N GLY A 47 7.86 -8.90 -9.25
CA GLY A 47 8.88 -9.10 -8.21
C GLY A 47 8.39 -9.08 -6.76
N TYR A 48 7.11 -8.85 -6.52
CA TYR A 48 6.51 -8.73 -5.18
C TYR A 48 5.09 -9.32 -5.16
N GLU A 49 4.56 -9.51 -3.96
CA GLU A 49 3.16 -9.86 -3.75
C GLU A 49 2.32 -8.58 -3.67
N PHE A 50 1.15 -8.61 -4.29
CA PHE A 50 0.23 -7.47 -4.34
C PHE A 50 -1.20 -7.96 -4.14
N GLN A 51 -2.14 -7.03 -4.02
CA GLN A 51 -3.56 -7.37 -4.03
C GLN A 51 -4.24 -6.62 -5.16
N ILE A 52 -5.16 -7.27 -5.85
CA ILE A 52 -5.92 -6.67 -6.94
C ILE A 52 -7.41 -6.74 -6.62
N SER A 53 -8.19 -5.74 -7.03
CA SER A 53 -9.63 -5.76 -6.78
C SER A 53 -10.25 -6.98 -7.45
N GLN A 54 -11.15 -7.64 -6.71
CA GLN A 54 -11.80 -8.87 -7.11
C GLN A 54 -12.58 -8.69 -8.41
N THR A 55 -13.23 -7.55 -8.57
CA THR A 55 -14.01 -7.17 -9.73
C THR A 55 -13.44 -5.90 -10.37
N GLU A 56 -14.03 -5.45 -11.48
CA GLU A 56 -13.85 -4.06 -11.92
C GLU A 56 -14.43 -3.09 -10.88
N VAL A 57 -14.02 -1.83 -10.96
CA VAL A 57 -14.62 -0.77 -10.12
C VAL A 57 -16.08 -0.58 -10.54
N SER A 58 -17.01 -0.69 -9.59
CA SER A 58 -18.43 -0.46 -9.85
C SER A 58 -18.76 1.03 -9.90
N TYR A 59 -19.91 1.38 -10.49
CA TYR A 59 -20.39 2.75 -10.52
C TYR A 59 -20.61 3.31 -9.11
N HIS A 60 -21.10 2.48 -8.17
CA HIS A 60 -21.21 2.84 -6.76
C HIS A 60 -19.89 3.31 -6.16
N GLN A 61 -18.83 2.53 -6.38
CA GLN A 61 -17.49 2.84 -5.89
C GLN A 61 -16.90 4.07 -6.60
N TRP A 62 -17.20 4.24 -7.89
CA TRP A 62 -16.72 5.35 -8.71
C TRP A 62 -17.31 6.70 -8.31
N GLN A 63 -18.63 6.78 -8.15
CA GLN A 63 -19.35 8.04 -7.96
C GLN A 63 -18.91 8.78 -6.68
N ASP A 64 -18.46 8.04 -5.66
CA ASP A 64 -18.00 8.60 -4.38
C ASP A 64 -16.76 9.50 -4.53
N SER A 65 -15.98 9.31 -5.60
CA SER A 65 -14.80 10.12 -5.91
C SER A 65 -15.12 11.51 -6.45
N GLY A 66 -16.28 11.70 -7.07
CA GLY A 66 -16.67 12.96 -7.71
C GLY A 66 -15.87 13.35 -8.96
N ILE A 67 -15.03 12.47 -9.52
CA ILE A 67 -14.16 12.75 -10.69
C ILE A 67 -14.96 12.94 -12.01
N GLY A 68 -16.24 12.53 -12.02
CA GLY A 68 -17.15 12.64 -13.17
C GLY A 68 -16.89 11.60 -14.26
N GLY A 69 -17.84 11.38 -15.17
CA GLY A 69 -17.81 10.25 -16.13
C GLY A 69 -18.39 8.96 -15.54
N GLY A 70 -18.21 7.80 -16.19
CA GLY A 70 -18.50 6.49 -15.58
C GLY A 70 -19.93 5.93 -15.74
N ASN A 71 -20.86 6.58 -16.44
CA ASN A 71 -22.31 6.41 -16.17
C ASN A 71 -23.12 5.60 -17.20
N SER A 72 -22.49 4.85 -18.10
CA SER A 72 -23.21 4.33 -19.29
C SER A 72 -24.34 3.35 -18.99
N TRP A 73 -24.28 2.59 -17.89
CA TRP A 73 -25.16 1.42 -17.69
C TRP A 73 -25.97 1.43 -16.41
N VAL A 74 -25.91 2.51 -15.62
CA VAL A 74 -26.59 2.62 -14.31
C VAL A 74 -28.11 2.53 -14.44
N GLY A 75 -28.67 3.03 -15.56
CA GLY A 75 -30.10 2.93 -15.82
C GLY A 75 -30.61 1.50 -16.07
N THR A 76 -29.72 0.59 -16.49
CA THR A 76 -30.05 -0.79 -16.85
C THR A 76 -29.63 -1.78 -15.74
N LEU A 77 -28.43 -1.61 -15.19
CA LEU A 77 -27.78 -2.55 -14.25
C LEU A 77 -27.69 -2.02 -12.81
N GLY A 78 -28.20 -0.82 -12.54
CA GLY A 78 -28.10 -0.21 -11.21
C GLY A 78 -26.67 0.22 -10.84
N THR A 79 -26.38 0.29 -9.55
CA THR A 79 -25.12 0.84 -9.03
C THR A 79 -23.94 -0.14 -9.11
N GLU A 80 -24.22 -1.42 -9.31
CA GLU A 80 -23.21 -2.47 -9.52
C GLU A 80 -22.80 -2.62 -10.98
N ALA A 81 -23.27 -1.73 -11.87
CA ALA A 81 -22.71 -1.62 -13.20
C ALA A 81 -21.19 -1.33 -13.14
N PRO A 82 -20.36 -1.88 -14.04
CA PRO A 82 -18.96 -1.48 -14.12
C PRO A 82 -18.86 0.01 -14.46
N ALA A 83 -17.92 0.70 -13.83
CA ALA A 83 -17.57 2.08 -14.14
C ALA A 83 -16.91 2.14 -15.53
N ALA A 84 -17.74 2.26 -16.56
CA ALA A 84 -17.32 2.32 -17.96
C ALA A 84 -17.35 3.75 -18.50
N SER A 85 -16.73 4.00 -19.66
CA SER A 85 -16.56 5.36 -20.20
C SER A 85 -15.64 6.24 -19.35
N VAL A 86 -14.63 5.62 -18.73
CA VAL A 86 -13.64 6.29 -17.90
C VAL A 86 -12.33 6.42 -18.68
N THR A 87 -11.76 7.62 -18.71
CA THR A 87 -10.42 7.84 -19.31
C THR A 87 -9.32 7.32 -18.39
N TRP A 88 -8.15 7.02 -18.95
CA TRP A 88 -7.00 6.56 -18.18
C TRP A 88 -6.61 7.56 -17.08
N HIS A 89 -6.64 8.86 -17.38
CA HIS A 89 -6.36 9.91 -16.38
C HIS A 89 -7.39 9.96 -15.26
N GLN A 90 -8.67 9.77 -15.56
CA GLN A 90 -9.72 9.70 -14.54
C GLN A 90 -9.54 8.48 -13.64
N ALA A 91 -9.20 7.32 -14.19
CA ALA A 91 -8.93 6.10 -13.42
C ALA A 91 -7.70 6.25 -12.50
N ALA A 92 -6.62 6.87 -12.97
CA ALA A 92 -5.45 7.20 -12.15
C ALA A 92 -5.80 8.18 -11.00
N ARG A 93 -6.63 9.21 -11.29
CA ARG A 93 -7.13 10.13 -10.25
C ARG A 93 -8.01 9.43 -9.22
N TYR A 94 -8.77 8.41 -9.63
CA TYR A 94 -9.54 7.59 -8.70
C TYR A 94 -8.64 6.81 -7.75
N CYS A 95 -7.54 6.26 -8.25
CA CYS A 95 -6.53 5.59 -7.42
C CYS A 95 -5.88 6.55 -6.40
N ASN A 96 -5.60 7.80 -6.79
CA ASN A 96 -5.19 8.85 -5.84
C ASN A 96 -6.25 9.12 -4.77
N TRP A 97 -7.52 9.24 -5.17
CA TRP A 97 -8.63 9.46 -4.25
C TRP A 97 -8.79 8.30 -3.27
N LEU A 98 -8.67 7.05 -3.71
CA LEU A 98 -8.67 5.89 -2.81
C LEU A 98 -7.51 5.94 -1.79
N THR A 99 -6.35 6.43 -2.22
CA THR A 99 -5.13 6.50 -1.40
C THR A 99 -5.21 7.59 -0.32
N SER A 100 -5.73 8.77 -0.67
CA SER A 100 -5.61 9.97 0.19
C SER A 100 -6.93 10.69 0.50
N GLY A 101 -8.03 10.31 -0.15
CA GLY A 101 -9.27 11.07 -0.21
C GLY A 101 -9.20 12.29 -1.13
N ASN A 102 -8.11 12.47 -1.87
CA ASN A 102 -7.91 13.58 -2.81
C ASN A 102 -7.39 13.05 -4.16
N ALA A 103 -8.18 13.27 -5.22
CA ALA A 103 -7.89 12.83 -6.58
C ALA A 103 -6.56 13.38 -7.15
N ASP A 104 -6.06 14.47 -6.61
CA ASP A 104 -4.84 15.14 -7.08
C ASP A 104 -3.61 14.80 -6.21
N ASN A 105 -3.73 13.89 -5.23
CA ASN A 105 -2.65 13.51 -4.33
C ASN A 105 -2.61 11.98 -4.10
N GLY A 106 -1.52 11.34 -4.49
CA GLY A 106 -1.33 9.90 -4.34
C GLY A 106 -0.14 9.40 -5.17
N ALA A 107 -0.27 8.23 -5.79
CA ALA A 107 0.75 7.65 -6.66
C ALA A 107 0.95 8.44 -7.97
N TYR A 108 -0.05 9.20 -8.41
CA TYR A 108 -0.05 9.94 -9.67
C TYR A 108 0.07 11.44 -9.45
N THR A 109 0.95 12.10 -10.21
CA THR A 109 1.04 13.57 -10.22
C THR A 109 0.09 14.14 -11.26
N ILE A 110 -0.84 15.00 -10.83
CA ILE A 110 -1.84 15.61 -11.71
C ILE A 110 -1.42 17.03 -12.11
N GLY A 111 -1.39 17.27 -13.41
CA GLY A 111 -1.07 18.55 -14.04
C GLY A 111 -2.30 19.28 -14.57
N ALA A 112 -2.08 20.24 -15.47
CA ALA A 112 -3.15 21.06 -16.04
C ALA A 112 -4.16 20.21 -16.84
N GLY A 113 -5.45 20.52 -16.68
CA GLY A 113 -6.54 19.82 -17.36
C GLY A 113 -6.73 18.38 -16.85
N ASP A 114 -6.42 18.13 -15.58
CA ASP A 114 -6.60 16.84 -14.88
C ASP A 114 -5.79 15.68 -15.50
N LYS A 115 -4.71 16.01 -16.20
CA LYS A 115 -3.83 15.03 -16.85
C LYS A 115 -2.76 14.54 -15.90
N VAL A 116 -2.51 13.23 -15.90
CA VAL A 116 -1.37 12.65 -15.20
C VAL A 116 -0.09 13.08 -15.92
N THR A 117 0.90 13.57 -15.16
CA THR A 117 2.19 14.05 -15.66
C THR A 117 3.38 13.26 -15.11
N ALA A 118 3.17 12.50 -14.04
CA ALA A 118 4.13 11.53 -13.53
C ALA A 118 3.41 10.38 -12.83
N VAL A 119 4.03 9.20 -12.88
CA VAL A 119 3.57 7.94 -12.31
C VAL A 119 4.64 7.45 -11.34
N THR A 120 4.23 7.02 -10.14
CA THR A 120 5.15 6.44 -9.16
C THR A 120 5.26 4.94 -9.41
N ALA A 121 6.46 4.45 -9.71
CA ALA A 121 6.71 3.02 -9.88
C ALA A 121 6.20 2.22 -8.68
N HIS A 122 5.51 1.11 -8.94
CA HIS A 122 4.87 0.30 -7.91
C HIS A 122 5.88 -0.36 -6.95
N ASN A 123 7.13 -0.50 -7.38
CA ASN A 123 8.24 -0.94 -6.54
C ASN A 123 9.28 0.18 -6.37
N GLY A 124 9.61 0.49 -5.12
CA GLY A 124 10.75 1.35 -4.79
C GLY A 124 10.45 2.40 -3.73
N LEU A 125 11.49 3.19 -3.43
CA LEU A 125 11.53 4.08 -2.26
C LEU A 125 10.43 5.15 -2.27
N ALA A 126 9.99 5.62 -3.45
CA ALA A 126 8.93 6.59 -3.56
C ALA A 126 7.57 5.99 -3.18
N MET A 127 7.29 4.76 -3.65
CA MET A 127 6.10 4.01 -3.26
C MET A 127 6.14 3.66 -1.77
N ASP A 128 7.29 3.20 -1.25
CA ASP A 128 7.47 2.93 0.18
C ASP A 128 7.16 4.16 1.06
N ALA A 129 7.53 5.37 0.60
CA ALA A 129 7.25 6.61 1.32
C ALA A 129 5.75 6.99 1.29
N LEU A 130 5.07 6.78 0.16
CA LEU A 130 3.61 6.97 0.06
C LEU A 130 2.88 5.96 0.95
N VAL A 131 3.27 4.70 0.89
CA VAL A 131 2.73 3.63 1.71
C VAL A 131 2.96 3.90 3.20
N ALA A 132 4.14 4.39 3.61
CA ALA A 132 4.38 4.81 4.99
C ALA A 132 3.53 6.01 5.44
N THR A 133 3.02 6.81 4.50
CA THR A 133 2.18 7.98 4.77
C THR A 133 0.70 7.61 4.84
N HIS A 134 0.25 6.72 3.96
CA HIS A 134 -1.17 6.41 3.72
C HIS A 134 -1.58 5.01 4.22
N GLY A 135 -0.62 4.14 4.54
CA GLY A 135 -0.82 2.73 4.94
C GLY A 135 -0.99 1.80 3.74
N VAL A 136 -1.90 2.14 2.83
CA VAL A 136 -2.12 1.44 1.55
C VAL A 136 -2.15 2.47 0.44
N VAL A 137 -1.48 2.17 -0.66
CA VAL A 137 -1.53 2.98 -1.88
C VAL A 137 -2.25 2.18 -2.95
N TYR A 138 -3.15 2.85 -3.67
CA TYR A 138 -3.93 2.27 -4.75
C TYR A 138 -3.41 2.81 -6.08
N VAL A 139 -3.29 1.91 -7.06
CA VAL A 139 -2.76 2.18 -8.41
C VAL A 139 -3.54 1.36 -9.45
N LEU A 140 -3.50 1.78 -10.70
CA LEU A 140 -3.88 0.91 -11.81
C LEU A 140 -2.89 -0.24 -11.89
N PRO A 141 -3.31 -1.48 -12.22
CA PRO A 141 -2.37 -2.57 -12.40
C PRO A 141 -1.39 -2.25 -13.55
N THR A 142 -0.12 -2.63 -13.40
CA THR A 142 0.73 -2.79 -14.57
C THR A 142 0.20 -3.93 -15.44
N GLU A 143 0.60 -3.95 -16.70
CA GLU A 143 0.24 -5.01 -17.62
C GLU A 143 0.77 -6.37 -17.14
N ASP A 144 1.94 -6.40 -16.50
CA ASP A 144 2.48 -7.61 -15.85
C ASP A 144 1.63 -8.06 -14.65
N GLU A 145 1.21 -7.13 -13.80
CA GLU A 145 0.35 -7.45 -12.64
C GLU A 145 -1.01 -7.98 -13.09
N TRP A 146 -1.65 -7.30 -14.05
CA TRP A 146 -2.93 -7.72 -14.62
C TRP A 146 -2.82 -9.10 -15.26
N TYR A 147 -1.78 -9.32 -16.07
CA TYR A 147 -1.54 -10.57 -16.76
C TYR A 147 -1.31 -11.74 -15.80
N LYS A 148 -0.52 -11.51 -14.75
CA LYS A 148 -0.28 -12.51 -13.71
C LYS A 148 -1.57 -12.83 -12.97
N ALA A 149 -2.34 -11.82 -12.56
CA ALA A 149 -3.61 -12.02 -11.88
C ALA A 149 -4.62 -12.82 -12.72
N ALA A 150 -4.66 -12.60 -14.04
CA ALA A 150 -5.52 -13.35 -14.94
C ALA A 150 -5.04 -14.79 -15.14
N TYR A 151 -3.81 -14.96 -15.62
CA TYR A 151 -3.40 -16.21 -16.30
C TYR A 151 -2.43 -17.07 -15.53
N TYR A 152 -1.82 -16.59 -14.44
CA TYR A 152 -0.80 -17.35 -13.72
C TYR A 152 -1.39 -18.51 -12.91
N THR A 153 -0.80 -19.70 -13.09
CA THR A 153 -1.24 -20.98 -12.49
C THR A 153 -0.31 -21.49 -11.37
N GLY A 154 0.69 -20.70 -10.96
CA GLY A 154 1.76 -21.14 -10.07
C GLY A 154 2.90 -21.90 -10.76
N SER A 155 2.69 -22.40 -11.98
CA SER A 155 3.68 -23.17 -12.75
C SER A 155 3.88 -22.69 -14.20
N GLY A 156 3.15 -21.65 -14.60
CA GLY A 156 3.11 -21.08 -15.94
C GLY A 156 1.83 -20.27 -16.13
N TYR A 157 1.42 -20.04 -17.38
CA TYR A 157 0.25 -19.24 -17.72
C TYR A 157 -0.75 -20.01 -18.57
N SER A 158 -2.02 -20.00 -18.17
CA SER A 158 -3.13 -20.55 -18.93
C SER A 158 -3.49 -19.65 -20.11
N LEU A 159 -4.21 -20.19 -21.11
CA LEU A 159 -4.66 -19.38 -22.25
C LEU A 159 -5.77 -18.42 -21.83
N PHE A 160 -6.62 -18.85 -20.89
CA PHE A 160 -7.76 -18.12 -20.36
C PHE A 160 -7.66 -18.02 -18.83
N ALA A 161 -8.23 -16.98 -18.23
CA ALA A 161 -8.17 -16.73 -16.78
C ALA A 161 -8.97 -17.75 -15.93
N ASN A 162 -9.76 -18.62 -16.57
CA ASN A 162 -10.35 -19.81 -15.94
C ASN A 162 -9.32 -20.92 -15.64
N GLY A 163 -8.03 -20.69 -15.93
CA GLY A 163 -6.95 -21.64 -15.70
C GLY A 163 -6.81 -22.73 -16.76
N THR A 164 -7.51 -22.60 -17.89
CA THR A 164 -7.56 -23.64 -18.93
C THR A 164 -7.17 -23.11 -20.32
N SER A 165 -7.15 -24.01 -21.29
CA SER A 165 -7.03 -23.69 -22.73
C SER A 165 -8.38 -23.57 -23.43
N THR A 166 -9.49 -23.65 -22.69
CA THR A 166 -10.85 -23.57 -23.22
C THR A 166 -11.46 -22.23 -22.82
N ALA A 167 -12.05 -21.54 -23.80
CA ALA A 167 -12.68 -20.25 -23.56
C ALA A 167 -13.82 -20.37 -22.53
N PRO A 168 -14.06 -19.31 -21.73
CA PRO A 168 -15.26 -19.23 -20.89
C PRO A 168 -16.53 -19.30 -21.74
N VAL A 169 -17.63 -19.80 -21.20
CA VAL A 169 -18.92 -19.82 -21.91
C VAL A 169 -19.56 -18.43 -21.86
N GLN A 170 -19.80 -17.82 -23.02
CA GLN A 170 -20.49 -16.53 -23.16
C GLN A 170 -21.84 -16.50 -22.44
N GLY A 171 -22.08 -15.46 -21.65
CA GLY A 171 -23.32 -15.24 -20.90
C GLY A 171 -23.52 -16.19 -19.70
N VAL A 172 -22.56 -17.05 -19.42
CA VAL A 172 -22.59 -17.96 -18.26
C VAL A 172 -21.37 -17.71 -17.38
N ASP A 173 -20.17 -17.87 -17.93
CA ASP A 173 -18.92 -17.65 -17.19
C ASP A 173 -18.46 -16.20 -17.29
N SER A 174 -18.70 -15.55 -18.44
CA SER A 174 -18.35 -14.15 -18.68
C SER A 174 -19.15 -13.56 -19.85
N VAL A 175 -19.09 -12.24 -20.01
CA VAL A 175 -19.83 -11.46 -21.01
C VAL A 175 -18.89 -10.95 -22.09
N TYR A 176 -19.05 -11.39 -23.32
CA TYR A 176 -18.18 -10.98 -24.43
C TYR A 176 -18.89 -11.17 -25.77
N GLY A 177 -18.23 -10.90 -26.90
CA GLY A 177 -18.69 -11.34 -28.22
C GLY A 177 -19.84 -10.53 -28.82
N GLY A 178 -19.80 -9.21 -28.69
CA GLY A 178 -20.73 -8.31 -29.38
C GLY A 178 -22.14 -8.31 -28.80
N VAL A 179 -22.29 -8.57 -27.49
CA VAL A 179 -23.59 -8.46 -26.82
C VAL A 179 -23.95 -7.00 -26.56
N ALA A 180 -25.23 -6.74 -26.30
CA ALA A 180 -25.76 -5.37 -26.25
C ALA A 180 -25.29 -4.55 -25.05
N ASN A 181 -25.09 -5.19 -23.89
CA ASN A 181 -24.75 -4.54 -22.63
C ASN A 181 -23.72 -5.39 -21.85
N PRO A 182 -22.94 -4.77 -20.95
CA PRO A 182 -22.24 -5.50 -19.90
C PRO A 182 -23.24 -6.08 -18.89
N GLU A 183 -22.72 -6.78 -17.88
CA GLU A 183 -23.47 -7.22 -16.70
C GLU A 183 -22.93 -6.52 -15.44
N GLU A 184 -23.60 -6.71 -14.30
CA GLU A 184 -23.11 -6.25 -12.99
C GLU A 184 -21.72 -6.82 -12.68
N VAL A 185 -20.90 -6.05 -11.97
CA VAL A 185 -19.57 -6.50 -11.54
C VAL A 185 -19.69 -7.80 -10.74
N GLY A 186 -18.77 -8.74 -10.98
CA GLY A 186 -18.83 -10.06 -10.35
C GLY A 186 -19.82 -11.04 -11.00
N PHE A 187 -20.49 -10.67 -12.09
CA PHE A 187 -21.31 -11.61 -12.85
C PHE A 187 -20.47 -12.77 -13.40
N GLY A 188 -21.04 -13.97 -13.36
CA GLY A 188 -20.45 -15.17 -13.96
C GLY A 188 -19.64 -16.01 -12.98
N THR A 189 -18.58 -16.65 -13.49
CA THR A 189 -17.79 -17.62 -12.74
C THR A 189 -16.48 -16.99 -12.27
N ALA A 190 -16.12 -17.19 -10.99
CA ALA A 190 -14.84 -16.76 -10.46
C ALA A 190 -13.67 -17.41 -11.23
N GLU A 191 -12.68 -16.60 -11.56
CA GLU A 191 -11.46 -17.01 -12.25
C GLU A 191 -10.47 -17.66 -11.27
N GLN A 192 -9.39 -18.24 -11.81
CA GLN A 192 -8.47 -19.08 -11.03
C GLN A 192 -7.81 -18.36 -9.84
N SER A 193 -7.60 -17.05 -9.95
CA SER A 193 -7.05 -16.22 -8.89
C SER A 193 -8.09 -15.83 -7.84
N GLY A 194 -9.38 -16.03 -8.11
CA GLY A 194 -10.51 -15.57 -7.28
C GLY A 194 -11.07 -14.21 -7.70
N THR A 195 -10.62 -13.67 -8.84
CA THR A 195 -11.19 -12.49 -9.49
C THR A 195 -12.44 -12.85 -10.31
N PHE A 196 -13.14 -11.83 -10.77
CA PHE A 196 -14.21 -11.93 -11.76
C PHE A 196 -13.96 -10.93 -12.88
N ASN A 197 -14.51 -11.24 -14.05
CA ASN A 197 -14.57 -10.35 -15.21
C ASN A 197 -13.22 -9.90 -15.75
N MET A 198 -12.12 -10.61 -15.46
CA MET A 198 -10.85 -10.41 -16.17
C MET A 198 -10.96 -10.82 -17.65
N MET A 199 -11.97 -11.62 -18.03
CA MET A 199 -12.20 -12.08 -19.40
C MET A 199 -13.52 -11.58 -19.99
N GLY A 200 -13.65 -10.29 -20.23
CA GLY A 200 -14.82 -9.68 -20.84
C GLY A 200 -15.47 -8.69 -19.89
N ASN A 201 -16.77 -8.49 -20.04
CA ASN A 201 -17.55 -7.43 -19.42
C ASN A 201 -17.05 -6.05 -19.87
N VAL A 202 -16.05 -5.46 -19.23
CA VAL A 202 -15.37 -4.27 -19.76
C VAL A 202 -13.86 -4.52 -19.90
N MET A 203 -13.29 -3.97 -20.97
CA MET A 203 -11.84 -3.85 -21.13
C MET A 203 -11.28 -2.98 -20.02
N GLU A 204 -10.09 -3.33 -19.54
CA GLU A 204 -9.55 -2.69 -18.35
C GLU A 204 -8.24 -1.96 -18.65
N TRP A 205 -8.18 -0.69 -18.25
CA TRP A 205 -6.95 0.08 -18.28
C TRP A 205 -5.86 -0.55 -17.43
N THR A 206 -4.66 -0.58 -18.00
CA THR A 206 -3.41 -0.84 -17.28
C THR A 206 -2.54 0.43 -17.25
N GLU A 207 -1.54 0.47 -16.38
CA GLU A 207 -0.66 1.63 -16.21
C GLU A 207 0.28 1.84 -17.42
N ASP A 208 0.49 0.81 -18.23
CA ASP A 208 1.49 0.78 -19.30
C ASP A 208 1.03 1.40 -20.62
N ALA A 209 1.98 1.98 -21.34
CA ALA A 209 1.80 2.38 -22.73
C ALA A 209 1.84 1.16 -23.67
N THR A 210 1.20 1.28 -24.82
CA THR A 210 1.18 0.19 -25.81
C THR A 210 2.48 0.05 -26.59
N SER A 211 2.76 -1.20 -26.97
CA SER A 211 4.09 -1.77 -27.23
C SER A 211 4.60 -1.58 -28.67
N ASP A 212 5.09 -0.39 -29.00
CA ASP A 212 6.28 -0.35 -29.88
C ASP A 212 7.59 -0.53 -29.07
N GLY A 213 7.47 -0.73 -27.75
CA GLY A 213 8.60 -0.78 -26.82
C GLY A 213 9.08 0.60 -26.41
N SER A 214 8.37 1.67 -26.78
CA SER A 214 8.64 3.01 -26.28
C SER A 214 8.30 3.10 -24.79
N PRO A 215 9.13 3.82 -24.00
CA PRO A 215 8.82 4.08 -22.62
C PRO A 215 7.55 4.95 -22.51
N LEU A 216 6.86 4.84 -21.36
CA LEU A 216 5.76 5.74 -21.02
C LEU A 216 6.19 7.21 -21.18
N ASN A 217 5.47 7.94 -22.02
CA ASN A 217 5.69 9.34 -22.35
C ASN A 217 4.38 10.11 -22.20
N LEU A 218 4.09 10.48 -20.95
CA LEU A 218 2.89 11.24 -20.58
C LEU A 218 2.79 12.63 -21.21
N GLY A 219 3.88 13.12 -21.83
CA GLY A 219 3.89 14.36 -22.60
C GLY A 219 3.41 14.21 -24.04
N ASP A 220 3.31 12.97 -24.54
CA ASP A 220 2.83 12.66 -25.89
C ASP A 220 1.35 12.29 -25.86
N ALA A 221 0.51 13.20 -26.32
CA ALA A 221 -0.92 12.95 -26.42
C ALA A 221 -1.26 11.80 -27.39
N SER A 222 -0.39 11.45 -28.34
CA SER A 222 -0.64 10.36 -29.27
C SER A 222 -0.28 8.97 -28.72
N GLN A 223 0.29 8.91 -27.50
CA GLN A 223 0.62 7.64 -26.88
C GLN A 223 -0.65 6.93 -26.40
N ASN A 224 -0.86 5.71 -26.88
CA ASN A 224 -1.96 4.85 -26.45
C ASN A 224 -1.59 4.07 -25.18
N MET A 225 -2.55 3.95 -24.26
CA MET A 225 -2.45 3.14 -23.04
C MET A 225 -3.02 1.74 -23.27
N ALA A 226 -2.44 0.75 -22.61
CA ALA A 226 -2.81 -0.65 -22.79
C ALA A 226 -4.12 -0.98 -22.07
N LEU A 227 -4.97 -1.76 -22.74
CA LEU A 227 -6.13 -2.39 -22.14
C LEU A 227 -6.10 -3.90 -22.32
N ARG A 228 -6.71 -4.61 -21.37
CA ARG A 228 -6.76 -6.06 -21.32
C ARG A 228 -8.18 -6.59 -21.09
N GLY A 229 -8.33 -7.90 -21.18
CA GLY A 229 -9.54 -8.64 -20.84
C GLY A 229 -10.60 -8.74 -21.92
N GLY A 230 -10.64 -7.76 -22.85
CA GLY A 230 -11.74 -7.64 -23.81
C GLY A 230 -13.03 -7.18 -23.13
N GLY A 231 -14.08 -6.94 -23.91
CA GLY A 231 -15.33 -6.39 -23.40
C GLY A 231 -16.58 -7.03 -24.01
N PHE A 232 -17.73 -6.68 -23.45
CA PHE A 232 -19.05 -7.18 -23.84
C PHE A 232 -19.34 -6.95 -25.33
N ASN A 233 -18.93 -5.79 -25.85
CA ASN A 233 -19.14 -5.37 -27.24
C ASN A 233 -17.84 -5.38 -28.07
N SER A 234 -16.81 -6.09 -27.60
CA SER A 234 -15.61 -6.31 -28.39
C SER A 234 -15.93 -7.23 -29.58
N TYR A 235 -16.25 -6.63 -30.73
CA TYR A 235 -16.48 -7.32 -32.00
C TYR A 235 -15.34 -6.98 -32.96
N THR A 236 -14.66 -7.99 -33.50
CA THR A 236 -13.46 -7.72 -34.31
C THR A 236 -13.76 -7.28 -35.74
N GLY A 237 -14.74 -7.85 -36.44
CA GLY A 237 -14.88 -7.59 -37.89
C GLY A 237 -13.63 -7.90 -38.74
N ILE A 238 -12.55 -8.42 -38.13
CA ILE A 238 -11.22 -8.66 -38.70
C ILE A 238 -10.79 -10.14 -38.58
N GLY A 239 -11.74 -11.06 -38.34
CA GLY A 239 -11.52 -12.51 -38.47
C GLY A 239 -10.88 -13.20 -37.26
N PHE A 240 -10.78 -12.54 -36.11
CA PHE A 240 -10.50 -13.21 -34.83
C PHE A 240 -11.80 -13.76 -34.23
N GLY A 241 -11.73 -14.92 -33.59
CA GLY A 241 -12.85 -15.43 -32.80
C GLY A 241 -13.06 -14.55 -31.57
N ASP A 242 -14.31 -14.29 -31.19
CA ASP A 242 -14.64 -13.39 -30.07
C ASP A 242 -13.95 -13.78 -28.75
N ALA A 243 -13.71 -15.08 -28.54
CA ALA A 243 -12.99 -15.59 -27.38
C ALA A 243 -11.47 -15.33 -27.43
N GLU A 244 -10.85 -15.20 -28.61
CA GLU A 244 -9.39 -14.98 -28.71
C GLU A 244 -8.97 -13.63 -28.10
N LEU A 245 -9.88 -12.67 -28.10
CA LEU A 245 -9.73 -11.37 -27.44
C LEU A 245 -9.63 -11.45 -25.92
N LEU A 246 -10.18 -12.51 -25.32
CA LEU A 246 -10.14 -12.76 -23.88
C LEU A 246 -8.92 -13.59 -23.47
N SER A 247 -8.16 -14.07 -24.46
CA SER A 247 -7.00 -14.91 -24.19
C SER A 247 -5.85 -14.07 -23.66
N LYS A 248 -4.83 -14.75 -23.15
CA LYS A 248 -3.57 -14.13 -22.73
C LYS A 248 -2.89 -13.30 -23.82
N ASP A 249 -3.14 -13.61 -25.10
CA ASP A 249 -2.59 -12.88 -26.25
C ASP A 249 -3.45 -11.65 -26.63
N GLY A 250 -4.67 -11.56 -26.08
CA GLY A 250 -5.57 -10.43 -26.23
C GLY A 250 -5.01 -9.17 -25.59
N ARG A 251 -4.85 -8.12 -26.41
CA ARG A 251 -4.33 -6.82 -25.99
C ARG A 251 -4.88 -5.71 -26.86
N PHE A 252 -5.16 -4.57 -26.24
CA PHE A 252 -5.76 -3.41 -26.87
C PHE A 252 -5.06 -2.12 -26.46
N ALA A 253 -5.33 -1.06 -27.20
CA ALA A 253 -4.63 0.20 -27.11
C ALA A 253 -5.58 1.35 -27.45
N TYR A 254 -5.79 2.27 -26.51
CA TYR A 254 -6.56 3.49 -26.76
C TYR A 254 -5.87 4.74 -26.20
N GLU A 255 -6.19 5.89 -26.79
CA GLU A 255 -5.68 7.17 -26.35
C GLU A 255 -6.19 7.47 -24.92
N PRO A 256 -5.33 8.00 -24.02
CA PRO A 256 -5.63 8.14 -22.59
C PRO A 256 -6.73 9.15 -22.27
N TYR A 257 -7.15 9.96 -23.24
CA TYR A 257 -8.17 11.00 -23.10
C TYR A 257 -9.50 10.68 -23.80
N ILE A 258 -9.57 9.59 -24.57
CA ILE A 258 -10.78 9.25 -25.29
C ILE A 258 -11.76 8.60 -24.32
N VAL A 259 -12.94 9.22 -24.20
CA VAL A 259 -14.19 8.51 -23.91
C VAL A 259 -14.80 8.22 -25.28
N ARG A 260 -14.87 6.95 -25.71
CA ARG A 260 -15.50 6.62 -27.00
C ARG A 260 -17.01 6.91 -26.92
N ASP A 261 -17.73 6.81 -28.03
CA ASP A 261 -19.15 7.18 -28.06
C ASP A 261 -20.00 6.22 -27.21
N ALA A 262 -21.05 6.73 -26.55
CA ALA A 262 -21.75 6.09 -25.42
C ALA A 262 -22.33 4.68 -25.66
N ALA A 263 -22.48 4.25 -26.92
CA ALA A 263 -23.05 2.95 -27.30
C ALA A 263 -22.03 1.80 -27.37
N SER A 264 -20.73 2.09 -27.30
CA SER A 264 -19.65 1.10 -27.46
C SER A 264 -18.57 1.18 -26.39
N ASN A 265 -18.84 1.88 -25.28
CA ASN A 265 -17.84 2.09 -24.24
C ASN A 265 -17.76 0.88 -23.31
N ASP A 266 -16.84 0.00 -23.63
CA ASP A 266 -16.41 -1.11 -22.80
C ASP A 266 -15.09 -0.78 -22.09
N THR A 267 -14.71 0.48 -21.90
CA THR A 267 -13.46 0.84 -21.17
C THR A 267 -13.75 1.16 -19.71
N GLY A 268 -13.40 0.24 -18.83
CA GLY A 268 -13.36 0.39 -17.38
C GLY A 268 -11.94 0.17 -16.84
N PHE A 269 -11.85 -0.19 -15.56
CA PHE A 269 -10.58 -0.48 -14.92
C PHE A 269 -10.79 -1.21 -13.60
N ARG A 270 -9.69 -1.76 -13.09
CA ARG A 270 -9.60 -2.33 -11.74
C ARG A 270 -8.38 -1.77 -11.03
N VAL A 271 -8.24 -2.06 -9.75
CA VAL A 271 -7.26 -1.39 -8.87
C VAL A 271 -6.34 -2.40 -8.20
N VAL A 272 -5.06 -2.07 -8.09
CA VAL A 272 -4.08 -2.78 -7.26
C VAL A 272 -3.88 -2.00 -5.96
N ALA A 273 -3.90 -2.73 -4.85
CA ALA A 273 -3.56 -2.23 -3.53
C ALA A 273 -2.14 -2.69 -3.15
N ILE A 274 -1.27 -1.72 -2.87
CA ILE A 274 0.10 -1.91 -2.41
C ILE A 274 0.13 -1.62 -0.90
N PRO A 275 0.12 -2.66 -0.04
CA PRO A 275 0.19 -2.48 1.40
C PRO A 275 1.62 -2.21 1.88
N GLU A 276 1.77 -1.77 3.14
CA GLU A 276 3.08 -1.71 3.81
C GLU A 276 3.84 -3.03 3.65
N PRO A 277 5.09 -2.99 3.14
CA PRO A 277 5.96 -4.16 3.18
C PRO A 277 6.02 -4.67 4.62
N GLY A 278 5.57 -5.90 4.87
CA GLY A 278 5.47 -6.47 6.23
C GLY A 278 6.77 -6.42 7.03
N THR A 279 7.90 -6.20 6.36
CA THR A 279 9.23 -5.93 6.92
C THR A 279 9.26 -4.72 7.85
N ILE A 280 8.55 -3.61 7.56
CA ILE A 280 8.55 -2.42 8.43
C ILE A 280 7.74 -2.68 9.70
N SER A 281 6.60 -3.38 9.57
CA SER A 281 5.81 -3.88 10.70
C SER A 281 6.62 -4.86 11.58
N LEU A 282 7.42 -5.74 10.98
CA LEU A 282 8.31 -6.65 11.71
C LEU A 282 9.49 -5.93 12.37
N MET A 283 10.07 -4.91 11.73
CA MET A 283 11.15 -4.09 12.31
C MET A 283 10.66 -3.21 13.47
N SER A 284 9.47 -2.63 13.37
CA SER A 284 8.86 -1.86 14.46
C SER A 284 8.49 -2.75 15.65
N LEU A 285 7.97 -3.95 15.43
CA LEU A 285 7.74 -4.94 16.49
C LEU A 285 9.07 -5.43 17.13
N SER A 286 10.12 -5.61 16.32
CA SER A 286 11.45 -6.03 16.79
C SER A 286 12.11 -4.96 17.67
N THR A 287 12.00 -3.69 17.30
CA THR A 287 12.52 -2.57 18.10
C THR A 287 11.76 -2.43 19.41
N VAL A 288 10.42 -2.51 19.41
CA VAL A 288 9.60 -2.53 20.65
C VAL A 288 9.97 -3.71 21.56
N GLY A 289 10.19 -4.91 21.00
CA GLY A 289 10.66 -6.08 21.74
C GLY A 289 12.04 -5.89 22.39
N LEU A 290 12.99 -5.26 21.68
CA LEU A 290 14.32 -4.92 22.21
C LEU A 290 14.26 -3.85 23.31
N PHE A 291 13.33 -2.90 23.21
CA PHE A 291 13.11 -1.89 24.26
C PHE A 291 12.50 -2.50 25.51
N LEU A 292 11.45 -3.33 25.37
CA LEU A 292 10.79 -4.02 26.49
C LEU A 292 11.74 -4.97 27.22
N THR A 293 12.57 -5.71 26.50
CA THR A 293 13.58 -6.60 27.11
C THR A 293 14.68 -5.81 27.83
N ARG A 294 15.07 -4.62 27.34
CA ARG A 294 16.00 -3.72 28.05
C ARG A 294 15.40 -3.14 29.34
N THR A 295 14.14 -2.73 29.36
CA THR A 295 13.48 -2.22 30.58
C THR A 295 13.26 -3.33 31.62
N ILE A 296 12.91 -4.54 31.18
CA ILE A 296 12.77 -5.71 32.08
C ILE A 296 14.13 -6.08 32.70
N ARG A 297 15.22 -6.05 31.93
CA ARG A 297 16.58 -6.28 32.45
C ARG A 297 17.04 -5.20 33.42
N ARG A 298 16.68 -3.93 33.19
CA ARG A 298 16.96 -2.82 34.13
C ARG A 298 16.18 -2.96 35.44
N ARG A 299 14.90 -3.37 35.39
CA ARG A 299 14.09 -3.60 36.60
C ARG A 299 14.62 -4.75 37.47
N LYS A 300 15.23 -5.77 36.87
CA LYS A 300 15.90 -6.86 37.62
C LYS A 300 17.22 -6.45 38.29
N ARG A 301 17.88 -5.36 37.87
CA ARG A 301 19.10 -4.85 38.53
C ARG A 301 18.84 -3.93 39.72
N PHE A 302 17.66 -3.33 39.82
CA PHE A 302 17.29 -2.43 40.93
C PHE A 302 16.52 -3.13 42.07
N GLY A 303 16.32 -4.45 41.97
CA GLY A 303 15.53 -5.23 42.92
C GLY A 303 16.35 -6.23 43.72
N SER A 304 17.54 -5.86 44.21
CA SER A 304 18.23 -6.55 45.33
C SER A 304 19.60 -5.93 45.60
N SER A 305 19.69 -5.00 46.57
CA SER A 305 20.79 -4.95 47.56
C SER A 305 20.55 -3.77 48.52
N LEU A 306 20.06 -4.10 49.72
CA LEU A 306 20.19 -3.28 50.91
C LEU A 306 21.62 -3.49 51.44
N MET A 307 22.54 -2.58 51.15
CA MET A 307 23.72 -2.37 51.99
C MET A 307 24.20 -0.91 51.84
N PRO A 308 24.39 -0.16 52.95
CA PRO A 308 24.86 1.21 52.87
C PRO A 308 26.38 1.19 52.71
N ILE A 309 26.88 1.45 51.50
CA ILE A 309 28.30 1.71 51.31
C ILE A 309 28.56 3.17 51.67
N ARG A 310 29.24 3.35 52.81
CA ARG A 310 29.83 4.60 53.30
C ARG A 310 30.62 5.27 52.17
N ARG A 311 30.36 6.55 51.90
CA ARG A 311 31.25 7.38 51.09
C ARG A 311 32.51 7.70 51.91
N THR A 312 33.67 7.29 51.41
CA THR A 312 34.95 7.96 51.65
C THR A 312 35.69 8.09 50.32
N PRO A 313 36.29 9.25 50.02
CA PRO A 313 37.05 9.45 48.80
C PRO A 313 38.48 8.97 49.06
N LEU A 314 38.94 7.96 48.32
CA LEU A 314 40.36 7.65 48.24
C LEU A 314 40.71 7.43 46.77
N CYS A 315 41.51 8.37 46.27
CA CYS A 315 42.30 8.26 45.06
C CYS A 315 43.16 6.99 45.05
N ASP A 316 43.58 6.66 43.84
CA ASP A 316 44.84 6.00 43.49
C ASP A 316 45.09 4.63 44.11
N SER A 317 45.01 3.59 43.27
CA SER A 317 46.18 2.82 42.84
C SER A 317 45.81 1.45 42.22
N PHE A 318 46.72 0.98 41.37
CA PHE A 318 46.92 -0.37 40.83
C PHE A 318 46.14 -0.79 39.57
N VAL A 319 46.88 -0.84 38.44
CA VAL A 319 47.58 -2.08 38.09
C VAL A 319 49.04 -1.78 37.79
N SER A 320 49.90 -2.47 38.54
CA SER A 320 51.35 -2.54 38.44
C SER A 320 51.79 -3.28 37.18
N ALA A 321 52.62 -2.64 36.36
CA ALA A 321 53.44 -3.33 35.36
C ALA A 321 54.84 -3.50 35.94
N GLN A 322 55.10 -4.67 36.52
CA GLN A 322 56.47 -5.10 36.80
C GLN A 322 56.59 -6.56 36.39
N GLU A 323 57.35 -6.76 35.31
CA GLU A 323 58.13 -7.93 34.88
C GLU A 323 57.99 -8.17 33.36
N PHE A 324 58.84 -7.47 32.59
CA PHE A 324 59.42 -8.04 31.38
C PHE A 324 60.83 -7.47 31.22
N GLN A 325 61.82 -8.23 31.68
CA GLN A 325 63.23 -7.94 31.44
C GLN A 325 63.61 -8.42 30.04
N GLY A 326 64.18 -7.48 29.27
CA GLY A 326 64.98 -7.77 28.08
C GLY A 326 64.22 -7.62 26.78
N MET A 327 64.19 -6.41 26.22
CA MET A 327 64.11 -6.14 24.79
C MET A 327 64.60 -4.71 24.51
N ASP A 328 65.33 -4.55 23.43
CA ASP A 328 66.22 -3.43 23.13
C ASP A 328 65.49 -2.06 22.99
N GLU A 329 66.17 -0.99 23.38
CA GLU A 329 65.64 0.38 23.59
C GLU A 329 65.05 1.09 22.36
N GLU A 330 65.12 0.51 21.15
CA GLU A 330 64.60 1.11 19.92
C GLU A 330 63.15 0.72 19.60
N ASP A 331 62.68 -0.46 20.03
CA ASP A 331 61.31 -0.96 19.75
C ASP A 331 60.25 -0.46 20.75
N ALA A 332 60.67 -0.02 21.95
CA ALA A 332 59.75 0.43 23.01
C ALA A 332 59.13 1.82 22.77
N LEU A 333 59.76 2.64 21.91
CA LEU A 333 59.27 3.99 21.58
C LEU A 333 58.13 3.95 20.57
N GLU A 334 58.18 3.06 19.57
CA GLU A 334 57.11 2.90 18.57
C GLU A 334 55.83 2.33 19.19
N ASP A 335 55.93 1.32 20.06
CA ASP A 335 54.76 0.70 20.71
C ASP A 335 54.02 1.68 21.66
N SER A 336 54.75 2.58 22.33
CA SER A 336 54.13 3.62 23.17
C SER A 336 53.36 4.66 22.34
N TYR A 337 53.90 5.02 21.17
CA TYR A 337 53.29 5.99 20.26
C TYR A 337 52.02 5.41 19.61
N PHE A 338 52.05 4.15 19.16
CA PHE A 338 50.86 3.48 18.64
C PHE A 338 49.77 3.27 19.69
N ALA A 339 50.15 2.98 20.95
CA ALA A 339 49.20 2.87 22.05
C ALA A 339 48.48 4.20 22.32
N GLU A 340 49.23 5.31 22.36
CA GLU A 340 48.68 6.65 22.60
C GLU A 340 47.81 7.14 21.43
N LEU A 341 48.24 6.90 20.19
CA LEU A 341 47.45 7.18 18.99
C LEU A 341 46.14 6.37 18.97
N SER A 342 46.18 5.09 19.35
CA SER A 342 44.99 4.23 19.42
C SER A 342 43.98 4.72 20.47
N LEU A 343 44.48 5.28 21.57
CA LEU A 343 43.66 5.79 22.67
C LEU A 343 42.99 7.11 22.29
N GLN A 344 43.71 8.01 21.62
CA GLN A 344 43.17 9.25 21.06
C GLN A 344 42.12 8.98 19.98
N LEU A 345 42.36 7.99 19.12
CA LEU A 345 41.40 7.60 18.08
C LEU A 345 40.12 7.03 18.68
N ARG A 346 40.24 6.16 19.70
CA ARG A 346 39.09 5.62 20.44
C ARG A 346 38.28 6.72 21.13
N GLN A 347 38.95 7.69 21.74
CA GLN A 347 38.29 8.81 22.41
C GLN A 347 37.50 9.67 21.40
N SER A 348 38.12 9.96 20.24
CA SER A 348 37.48 10.74 19.18
C SER A 348 36.26 10.03 18.57
N VAL A 349 36.30 8.71 18.42
CA VAL A 349 35.14 7.90 17.99
C VAL A 349 34.03 7.93 19.03
N VAL A 350 34.35 7.81 20.31
CA VAL A 350 33.37 7.89 21.41
C VAL A 350 32.70 9.27 21.44
N ASP A 351 33.46 10.34 21.25
CA ASP A 351 32.93 11.71 21.24
C ASP A 351 32.04 11.97 20.01
N CYS A 352 32.40 11.43 18.84
CA CYS A 352 31.57 11.48 17.63
C CYS A 352 30.22 10.76 17.85
N ILE A 353 30.25 9.56 18.44
CA ILE A 353 29.05 8.77 18.76
C ILE A 353 28.17 9.52 19.76
N ASN A 354 28.76 10.10 20.82
CA ASN A 354 28.03 10.87 21.81
C ASN A 354 27.38 12.12 21.21
N SER A 355 28.06 12.78 20.28
CA SER A 355 27.53 13.93 19.55
C SER A 355 26.34 13.54 18.67
N ALA A 356 26.44 12.44 17.92
CA ALA A 356 25.35 11.90 17.10
C ALA A 356 24.12 11.50 17.94
N VAL A 357 24.35 10.84 19.08
CA VAL A 357 23.28 10.48 20.04
C VAL A 357 22.60 11.73 20.61
N SER A 358 23.35 12.82 20.85
CA SER A 358 22.79 14.09 21.34
C SER A 358 21.90 14.80 20.31
N VAL A 359 22.24 14.70 19.01
CA VAL A 359 21.42 15.23 17.91
C VAL A 359 20.14 14.41 17.79
N PHE A 360 20.24 13.07 17.83
CA PHE A 360 19.08 12.19 17.80
C PHE A 360 18.12 12.45 18.97
N ARG A 361 18.63 12.62 20.20
CA ARG A 361 17.79 12.97 21.36
C ARG A 361 17.09 14.32 21.24
N ARG A 362 17.74 15.30 20.59
CA ARG A 362 17.13 16.63 20.35
C ARG A 362 16.01 16.54 19.31
N LEU A 363 16.22 15.79 18.23
CA LEU A 363 15.20 15.54 17.20
C LEU A 363 14.00 14.78 17.77
N ASP A 364 14.24 13.73 18.56
CA ASP A 364 13.21 12.93 19.23
C ASP A 364 12.38 13.77 20.21
N MET A 365 13.04 14.62 21.02
CA MET A 365 12.35 15.57 21.91
C MET A 365 11.51 16.61 21.16
N THR A 366 12.00 17.16 20.04
CA THR A 366 11.22 18.10 19.22
C THR A 366 10.02 17.44 18.54
N PHE A 367 10.18 16.19 18.10
CA PHE A 367 9.12 15.39 17.52
C PHE A 367 8.05 15.03 18.57
N TRP A 368 8.47 14.57 19.74
CA TRP A 368 7.59 14.29 20.88
C TRP A 368 6.82 15.52 21.35
N ASN A 369 7.48 16.67 21.48
CA ASN A 369 6.81 17.90 21.89
C ASN A 369 5.76 18.37 20.88
N ARG A 370 6.00 18.19 19.56
CA ARG A 370 5.00 18.51 18.54
C ARG A 370 3.82 17.53 18.56
N MET A 371 4.08 16.23 18.73
CA MET A 371 3.03 15.21 18.80
C MET A 371 2.14 15.36 20.04
N VAL A 372 2.71 15.62 21.21
CA VAL A 372 1.95 15.82 22.47
C VAL A 372 1.07 17.06 22.36
N VAL A 373 1.60 18.18 21.84
CA VAL A 373 0.82 19.41 21.64
C VAL A 373 -0.32 19.20 20.63
N VAL A 374 -0.11 18.43 19.56
CA VAL A 374 -1.17 18.09 18.59
C VAL A 374 -2.22 17.19 19.24
N HIS A 375 -1.81 16.22 20.07
CA HIS A 375 -2.73 15.34 20.78
C HIS A 375 -3.59 16.11 21.80
N GLU A 376 -2.99 16.97 22.63
CA GLU A 376 -3.72 17.77 23.61
C GLU A 376 -4.71 18.73 22.93
N ARG A 377 -4.32 19.38 21.83
CA ARG A 377 -5.25 20.23 21.03
C ARG A 377 -6.41 19.43 20.44
N ARG A 378 -6.18 18.18 20.02
CA ARG A 378 -7.24 17.28 19.52
C ARG A 378 -8.18 16.85 20.65
N VAL A 379 -7.67 16.57 21.84
CA VAL A 379 -8.46 16.23 23.03
C VAL A 379 -9.34 17.41 23.48
N GLU A 380 -8.80 18.63 23.49
CA GLU A 380 -9.58 19.83 23.83
C GLU A 380 -10.68 20.11 22.82
N ARG A 381 -10.40 19.98 21.51
CA ARG A 381 -11.45 20.11 20.47
C ARG A 381 -12.56 19.08 20.64
N ARG A 382 -12.23 17.82 20.94
CA ARG A 382 -13.23 16.77 21.22
C ARG A 382 -14.09 17.11 22.44
N ARG A 383 -13.48 17.63 23.51
CA ARG A 383 -14.22 18.09 24.70
C ARG A 383 -15.18 19.25 24.39
N MET A 384 -14.75 20.22 23.59
CA MET A 384 -15.61 21.34 23.17
C MET A 384 -16.78 20.89 22.29
N VAL A 385 -16.54 19.97 21.36
CA VAL A 385 -17.59 19.41 20.50
C VAL A 385 -18.62 18.64 21.34
N LEU A 386 -18.16 17.78 22.25
CA LEU A 386 -19.05 17.04 23.15
C LEU A 386 -19.87 17.95 24.07
N ALA A 387 -19.27 19.03 24.60
CA ALA A 387 -19.98 20.01 25.39
C ALA A 387 -21.07 20.74 24.57
N THR A 388 -20.78 21.04 23.30
CA THR A 388 -21.73 21.69 22.39
C THR A 388 -22.91 20.77 22.04
N ILE A 389 -22.64 19.49 21.76
CA ILE A 389 -23.66 18.48 21.49
C ILE A 389 -24.55 18.31 22.72
N LYS A 390 -23.96 18.19 23.92
CA LYS A 390 -24.71 18.05 25.18
C LYS A 390 -25.61 19.26 25.44
N LYS A 391 -25.14 20.48 25.14
CA LYS A 391 -25.94 21.71 25.26
C LYS A 391 -27.12 21.73 24.29
N LYS A 392 -26.92 21.33 23.03
CA LYS A 392 -28.01 21.23 22.04
C LYS A 392 -29.03 20.15 22.39
N ALA A 393 -28.59 19.00 22.89
CA ALA A 393 -29.48 17.92 23.32
C ALA A 393 -30.34 18.32 24.53
N LEU A 394 -29.75 19.03 25.50
CA LEU A 394 -30.49 19.59 26.64
C LEU A 394 -31.54 20.62 26.18
N HIS A 395 -31.18 21.50 25.24
CA HIS A 395 -32.11 22.49 24.72
C HIS A 395 -33.29 21.86 23.97
N GLY A 396 -33.04 20.85 23.13
CA GLY A 396 -34.10 20.11 22.44
C GLY A 396 -35.01 19.32 23.40
N PHE A 397 -34.46 18.85 24.53
CA PHE A 397 -35.26 18.22 25.58
C PHE A 397 -36.16 19.22 26.31
N ASP A 398 -35.68 20.43 26.59
CA ASP A 398 -36.48 21.50 27.21
C ASP A 398 -37.61 21.96 26.27
N GLU A 399 -37.35 22.08 24.96
CA GLU A 399 -38.39 22.40 23.95
C GLU A 399 -39.44 21.29 23.85
N PHE A 400 -39.02 20.02 23.89
CA PHE A 400 -39.93 18.87 23.88
C PHE A 400 -40.83 18.83 25.12
N LEU A 401 -40.27 19.09 26.31
CA LEU A 401 -41.05 19.18 27.55
C LEU A 401 -42.03 20.37 27.52
N ALA A 402 -41.63 21.52 26.98
CA ALA A 402 -42.51 22.67 26.82
C ALA A 402 -43.68 22.40 25.86
N LEU A 403 -43.49 21.53 24.87
CA LEU A 403 -44.54 21.09 23.93
C LEU A 403 -45.55 20.14 24.60
N ILE A 404 -45.09 19.26 25.50
CA ILE A 404 -45.96 18.31 26.22
C ILE A 404 -46.80 19.00 27.30
N MET A 405 -46.30 20.10 27.88
CA MET A 405 -47.01 20.83 28.95
C MET A 405 -48.02 21.87 28.45
N LYS A 406 -48.07 22.15 27.14
CA LYS A 406 -49.12 22.96 26.50
C LYS A 406 -50.24 22.05 26.02
#